data_AF-A0A4Z0P954-F1
#
_entry.id   AF-A0A4Z0P954-F1
#
_cell.length_a   1.000
_cell.length_b   1.000
_cell.length_c   1.000
_cell.angle_alpha   90.00
_cell.angle_beta   90.00
_cell.angle_gamma   90.00
#
_symmetry.space_group_name_H-M   'P 1'
#
loop_
_entity.id
_entity.type
_entity.pdbx_description
1 polymer ?
#
loop_
_entity_poly.entity_id
_entity_poly.type
_entity_poly.pdbx_seq_one_letter_code
_entity_poly.pdbx_strand_id
1 'polypeptide(L)'
;DRPRSDPADTRCLPKGLWRAPDAVQFLAGLEQLLPQEQDGYYPSHWRVNQSVLQQVRQLVGLMERAGDGMDAPAVANREILFMQLLVLLRRSSLMEGATNNDAKLNQLMAWLEDHFAEEVCWEAVAEQFSLSLRTLHRQLKQHTGLTPQRYLNRLRLIKARHLLRHSDHSVTEIAYRCGFGDSNHFSTLFRREFNWSPRDIRQGRDAIIQ
;
A
#
# COMPACT_ATOMS: atom_id res chain seq x y z
N ASP A 1 20.81 38.10 55.84
CA ASP A 1 19.91 37.01 56.24
C ASP A 1 19.08 36.51 55.07
N ARG A 2 19.34 35.28 54.60
CA ARG A 2 18.43 34.53 53.72
C ARG A 2 17.39 33.84 54.60
N PRO A 3 16.09 33.86 54.26
CA PRO A 3 15.14 33.02 54.96
C PRO A 3 15.38 31.56 54.53
N ARG A 4 15.46 30.67 55.51
CA ARG A 4 15.56 29.22 55.35
C ARG A 4 14.31 28.72 54.62
N SER A 5 14.51 28.00 53.51
CA SER A 5 13.47 27.25 52.83
C SER A 5 13.03 26.09 53.72
N ASP A 6 11.75 26.07 54.10
CA ASP A 6 11.11 24.97 54.83
C ASP A 6 10.95 23.76 53.88
N PRO A 7 11.29 22.51 54.26
CA PRO A 7 11.26 21.35 53.36
C PRO A 7 9.87 20.72 53.18
N ALA A 8 8.78 21.46 53.48
CA ALA A 8 7.42 20.90 53.53
C ALA A 8 6.61 21.02 52.23
N ASP A 9 7.13 21.65 51.18
CA ASP A 9 6.35 22.03 49.99
C ASP A 9 6.58 21.14 48.76
N THR A 10 6.69 19.82 48.95
CA THR A 10 6.86 18.82 47.86
C THR A 10 5.67 17.89 47.66
N ARG A 11 4.53 18.10 48.33
CA ARG A 11 3.34 17.22 48.24
C ARG A 11 2.18 17.74 47.39
N CYS A 12 2.32 18.90 46.75
CA CYS A 12 1.24 19.51 45.97
C CYS A 12 1.66 19.68 44.51
N LEU A 13 0.93 19.03 43.60
CA LEU A 13 1.05 19.31 42.16
C LEU A 13 0.66 20.79 41.91
N PRO A 14 1.42 21.54 41.10
CA PRO A 14 1.10 22.93 40.82
C PRO A 14 -0.31 23.05 40.21
N LYS A 15 -1.10 24.01 40.71
CA LYS A 15 -2.50 24.30 40.29
C LYS A 15 -2.71 24.49 38.78
N GLY A 16 -1.63 24.56 37.99
CA GLY A 16 -1.66 24.62 36.53
C GLY A 16 -2.16 23.36 35.81
N LEU A 17 -2.23 22.20 36.49
CA LEU A 17 -2.71 20.95 35.88
C LEU A 17 -4.21 20.99 35.49
N TRP A 18 -4.98 21.89 36.11
CA TRP A 18 -6.44 22.00 35.94
C TRP A 18 -6.91 22.91 34.79
N ARG A 19 -5.97 23.56 34.09
CA ARG A 19 -6.31 24.46 32.97
C ARG A 19 -6.30 23.73 31.64
N ALA A 20 -7.32 22.91 31.40
CA ALA A 20 -8.03 22.84 30.12
C ALA A 20 -8.92 21.59 30.06
N PRO A 21 -10.13 21.64 30.66
CA PRO A 21 -11.19 20.69 30.31
C PRO A 21 -11.45 20.72 28.79
N ASP A 22 -11.34 21.90 28.19
CA ASP A 22 -11.55 22.15 26.76
C ASP A 22 -10.41 21.64 25.85
N ALA A 23 -9.29 21.16 26.40
CA ALA A 23 -8.19 20.56 25.63
C ALA A 23 -8.43 19.07 25.34
N VAL A 24 -9.43 18.45 25.98
CA VAL A 24 -9.81 17.05 25.74
C VAL A 24 -10.80 16.98 24.56
N GLN A 25 -10.42 17.53 23.41
CA GLN A 25 -11.22 17.47 22.17
C GLN A 25 -11.05 16.13 21.42
N PHE A 26 -10.19 15.23 21.91
CA PHE A 26 -9.80 14.00 21.20
C PHE A 26 -10.99 13.06 20.89
N LEU A 27 -12.03 13.04 21.73
CA LEU A 27 -13.21 12.20 21.52
C LEU A 27 -14.14 12.74 20.41
N ALA A 28 -14.09 14.04 20.12
CA ALA A 28 -14.76 14.64 18.97
C ALA A 28 -13.97 14.30 17.69
N GLY A 29 -14.29 13.16 17.08
CA GLY A 29 -13.54 12.63 15.92
C GLY A 29 -13.23 11.13 16.00
N LEU A 30 -13.75 10.41 16.99
CA LEU A 30 -13.66 8.95 17.10
C LEU A 30 -14.16 8.23 15.83
N GLU A 31 -15.11 8.81 15.10
CA GLU A 31 -15.58 8.29 13.80
C GLU A 31 -14.51 8.30 12.70
N GLN A 32 -13.53 9.21 12.77
CA GLN A 32 -12.34 9.21 11.89
C GLN A 32 -11.33 8.13 12.29
N LEU A 33 -11.47 7.60 13.51
CA LEU A 33 -10.72 6.48 14.05
C LEU A 33 -11.51 5.18 13.97
N LEU A 34 -12.54 5.08 13.14
CA LEU A 34 -13.20 3.81 12.84
C LEU A 34 -13.04 3.54 11.34
N PRO A 35 -13.01 2.27 10.90
CA PRO A 35 -13.02 1.96 9.47
C PRO A 35 -14.18 2.71 8.80
N GLN A 36 -13.85 3.71 7.99
CA GLN A 36 -14.84 4.51 7.30
C GLN A 36 -15.40 3.70 6.13
N GLU A 37 -16.71 3.78 5.94
CA GLU A 37 -17.39 3.16 4.81
C GLU A 37 -16.79 3.69 3.50
N GLN A 38 -16.25 2.80 2.68
CA GLN A 38 -15.83 3.10 1.31
C GLN A 38 -16.67 2.23 0.38
N ASP A 39 -17.43 2.86 -0.52
CA ASP A 39 -18.25 2.20 -1.54
C ASP A 39 -19.17 1.08 -1.01
N GLY A 40 -19.82 1.30 0.15
CA GLY A 40 -20.76 0.34 0.73
C GLY A 40 -20.12 -0.87 1.41
N TYR A 41 -18.79 -0.88 1.59
CA TYR A 41 -18.06 -1.94 2.29
C TYR A 41 -17.36 -1.39 3.54
N TYR A 42 -17.73 -1.92 4.71
CA TYR A 42 -16.98 -1.70 5.95
C TYR A 42 -15.79 -2.68 6.00
N PRO A 43 -14.53 -2.19 6.04
CA PRO A 43 -13.41 -3.06 6.34
C PRO A 43 -13.60 -3.59 7.77
N SER A 44 -13.86 -4.88 7.91
CA SER A 44 -14.11 -5.55 9.20
C SER A 44 -12.89 -5.62 10.13
N HIS A 45 -11.75 -5.07 9.72
CA HIS A 45 -10.50 -5.16 10.45
C HIS A 45 -9.59 -3.95 10.19
N TRP A 46 -8.82 -3.59 11.21
CA TRP A 46 -7.72 -2.65 11.09
C TRP A 46 -6.54 -3.33 10.42
N ARG A 47 -6.02 -2.72 9.35
CA ARG A 47 -4.73 -3.10 8.79
C ARG A 47 -3.65 -2.41 9.62
N VAL A 48 -2.68 -3.20 10.08
CA VAL A 48 -1.52 -2.74 10.85
C VAL A 48 -0.35 -3.65 10.53
N ASN A 49 0.88 -3.10 10.56
CA ASN A 49 2.08 -3.91 10.37
C ASN A 49 2.36 -4.82 11.58
N GLN A 50 3.28 -5.78 11.42
CA GLN A 50 3.57 -6.79 12.45
C GLN A 50 4.10 -6.21 13.77
N SER A 51 4.86 -5.11 13.72
CA SER A 51 5.36 -4.44 14.94
C SER A 51 4.23 -3.74 15.69
N VAL A 52 3.34 -3.07 14.97
CA VAL A 52 2.15 -2.41 15.55
C VAL A 52 1.20 -3.47 16.12
N LEU A 53 1.00 -4.59 15.43
CA LEU A 53 0.17 -5.70 15.94
C LEU A 53 0.72 -6.26 17.26
N GLN A 54 2.04 -6.37 17.40
CA GLN A 54 2.66 -6.79 18.66
C GLN A 54 2.41 -5.80 19.80
N GLN A 55 2.51 -4.50 19.52
CA GLN A 55 2.23 -3.44 20.49
C GLN A 55 0.74 -3.39 20.87
N VAL A 56 -0.17 -3.57 19.91
CA VAL A 56 -1.61 -3.70 20.15
C VAL A 56 -1.90 -4.88 21.07
N ARG A 57 -1.33 -6.06 20.79
CA ARG A 57 -1.50 -7.24 21.65
C ARG A 57 -0.99 -7.02 23.07
N GLN A 58 0.11 -6.30 23.23
CA GLN A 58 0.63 -5.94 24.56
C GLN A 58 -0.34 -5.01 25.31
N LEU A 59 -0.85 -3.97 24.65
CA LEU A 59 -1.80 -3.03 25.25
C LEU A 59 -3.11 -3.72 25.65
N VAL A 60 -3.66 -4.57 24.77
CA VAL A 60 -4.87 -5.35 25.06
C VAL A 60 -4.64 -6.28 26.25
N GLY A 61 -3.50 -6.99 26.28
CA GLY A 61 -3.16 -7.84 27.43
C GLY A 61 -2.96 -7.08 28.74
N LEU A 62 -2.53 -5.81 28.69
CA LEU A 62 -2.48 -4.94 29.88
C LEU A 62 -3.88 -4.49 30.31
N MET A 63 -4.78 -4.22 29.37
CA MET A 63 -6.18 -3.87 29.66
C MET A 63 -6.93 -5.05 30.31
N GLU A 64 -6.73 -6.26 29.80
CA GLU A 64 -7.32 -7.49 30.37
C GLU A 64 -6.83 -7.74 31.81
N ARG A 65 -5.55 -7.45 32.10
CA ARG A 65 -4.96 -7.62 33.44
C ARG A 65 -5.34 -6.53 34.43
N ALA A 66 -5.68 -5.33 33.95
CA ALA A 66 -6.17 -4.26 34.81
C ALA A 66 -7.50 -4.65 35.51
N GLY A 67 -8.18 -5.69 35.02
CA GLY A 67 -9.38 -6.27 35.62
C GLY A 67 -10.60 -5.35 35.52
N ASP A 68 -11.74 -5.84 36.00
CA ASP A 68 -13.01 -5.10 36.03
C ASP A 68 -13.17 -4.25 37.31
N GLY A 69 -12.05 -3.83 37.91
CA GLY A 69 -12.04 -2.95 39.07
C GLY A 69 -12.84 -1.68 38.80
N MET A 70 -13.87 -1.44 39.62
CA MET A 70 -14.71 -0.24 39.52
C MET A 70 -14.15 0.94 40.33
N ASP A 71 -13.00 0.77 40.99
CA ASP A 71 -12.33 1.85 41.71
C ASP A 71 -11.74 2.87 40.73
N ALA A 72 -11.78 4.15 41.12
CA ALA A 72 -11.38 5.26 40.26
C ALA A 72 -9.97 5.11 39.64
N PRO A 73 -8.94 4.60 40.35
CA PRO A 73 -7.63 4.34 39.75
C PRO A 73 -7.64 3.26 38.66
N ALA A 74 -8.42 2.18 38.83
CA ALA A 74 -8.53 1.12 37.84
C ALA A 74 -9.27 1.59 36.57
N VAL A 75 -10.35 2.35 36.75
CA VAL A 75 -11.09 2.99 35.65
C VAL A 75 -10.17 3.94 34.87
N ALA A 76 -9.45 4.83 35.55
CA ALA A 76 -8.52 5.76 34.92
C ALA A 76 -7.39 5.03 34.17
N ASN A 77 -6.84 3.96 34.75
CA ASN A 77 -5.80 3.16 34.09
C ASN A 77 -6.30 2.50 32.80
N ARG A 78 -7.52 1.94 32.82
CA ARG A 78 -8.15 1.35 31.63
C ARG A 78 -8.41 2.39 30.54
N GLU A 79 -8.88 3.58 30.92
CA GLU A 79 -9.10 4.68 29.99
C GLU A 79 -7.78 5.16 29.37
N ILE A 80 -6.70 5.27 30.15
CA ILE A 80 -5.37 5.62 29.64
C ILE A 80 -4.88 4.59 28.62
N LEU A 81 -4.99 3.30 28.93
CA LEU A 81 -4.59 2.22 28.02
C LEU A 81 -5.41 2.21 26.73
N PHE A 82 -6.72 2.45 26.84
CA PHE A 82 -7.60 2.58 25.68
C PHE A 82 -7.21 3.78 24.81
N MET A 83 -6.93 4.93 25.43
CA MET A 83 -6.47 6.12 24.71
C MET A 83 -5.11 5.88 24.02
N GLN A 84 -4.19 5.17 24.65
CA GLN A 84 -2.92 4.78 24.02
C GLN A 84 -3.14 3.85 22.82
N LEU A 85 -4.06 2.90 22.92
CA LEU A 85 -4.44 2.03 21.81
C LEU A 85 -5.00 2.84 20.64
N LEU A 86 -5.94 3.76 20.90
CA LEU A 86 -6.53 4.63 19.87
C LEU A 86 -5.47 5.50 19.18
N VAL A 87 -4.54 6.09 19.94
CA VAL A 87 -3.45 6.91 19.38
C VAL A 87 -2.49 6.08 18.54
N LEU A 88 -2.16 4.86 18.97
CA LEU A 88 -1.31 3.93 18.21
C LEU A 88 -1.95 3.56 16.88
N LEU A 89 -3.24 3.19 16.90
CA LEU A 89 -4.00 2.87 15.69
C LEU A 89 -4.10 4.07 14.75
N ARG A 90 -4.35 5.29 15.27
CA ARG A 90 -4.37 6.53 14.47
C ARG A 90 -3.04 6.81 13.77
N ARG A 91 -1.92 6.66 14.51
CA ARG A 91 -0.59 6.88 13.92
C ARG A 91 -0.32 5.86 12.82
N SER A 92 -0.72 4.60 13.03
CA SER A 92 -0.60 3.57 12.01
C SER A 92 -1.47 3.87 10.78
N SER A 93 -2.72 4.28 10.95
CA SER A 93 -3.62 4.58 9.83
C SER A 93 -3.19 5.80 9.01
N LEU A 94 -2.66 6.84 9.66
CA LEU A 94 -2.07 8.01 8.97
C LEU A 94 -0.78 7.65 8.22
N MET A 95 0.06 6.78 8.80
CA MET A 95 1.20 6.22 8.07
C MET A 95 0.72 5.36 6.90
N GLU A 96 -0.40 4.65 7.03
CA GLU A 96 -0.97 3.86 5.95
C GLU A 96 -1.50 4.71 4.79
N GLY A 97 -2.11 5.87 5.08
CA GLY A 97 -2.49 6.88 4.09
C GLY A 97 -1.30 7.48 3.33
N ALA A 98 -0.15 7.63 3.98
CA ALA A 98 1.12 7.98 3.33
C ALA A 98 1.75 6.80 2.56
N THR A 99 1.36 5.56 2.88
CA THR A 99 1.76 4.32 2.18
C THR A 99 0.72 3.84 1.17
N ASN A 100 -0.05 4.73 0.54
CA ASN A 100 -0.87 4.38 -0.62
C ASN A 100 -0.04 4.03 -1.88
N ASN A 101 1.17 3.50 -1.68
CA ASN A 101 2.05 3.07 -2.75
C ASN A 101 1.47 1.86 -3.48
N ASP A 102 0.69 1.01 -2.81
CA ASP A 102 0.02 -0.11 -3.48
C ASP A 102 -1.11 0.37 -4.41
N ALA A 103 -1.94 1.34 -4.02
CA ALA A 103 -2.91 1.87 -4.99
C ALA A 103 -2.25 2.72 -6.08
N LYS A 104 -1.19 3.48 -5.76
CA LYS A 104 -0.37 4.16 -6.77
C LYS A 104 0.24 3.16 -7.76
N LEU A 105 0.72 2.01 -7.28
CA LEU A 105 1.23 0.94 -8.13
C LEU A 105 0.11 0.35 -8.99
N ASN A 106 -1.08 0.10 -8.43
CA ASN A 106 -2.22 -0.39 -9.21
C ASN A 106 -2.63 0.61 -10.31
N GLN A 107 -2.66 1.91 -10.00
CA GLN A 107 -2.89 2.97 -10.99
C GLN A 107 -1.79 3.00 -12.06
N LEU A 108 -0.54 2.84 -11.67
CA LEU A 108 0.60 2.73 -12.59
C LEU A 108 0.47 1.51 -13.50
N MET A 109 0.10 0.34 -12.96
CA MET A 109 -0.09 -0.87 -13.74
C MET A 109 -1.26 -0.72 -14.73
N ALA A 110 -2.38 -0.12 -14.31
CA ALA A 110 -3.48 0.21 -15.21
C ALA A 110 -3.05 1.18 -16.31
N TRP A 111 -2.29 2.23 -15.96
CA TRP A 111 -1.75 3.17 -16.94
C TRP A 111 -0.81 2.47 -17.95
N LEU A 112 0.02 1.53 -17.49
CA LEU A 112 0.86 0.71 -18.37
C LEU A 112 0.06 -0.16 -19.33
N GLU A 113 -1.14 -0.62 -18.97
CA GLU A 113 -2.00 -1.39 -19.88
C GLU A 113 -2.54 -0.55 -21.03
N ASP A 114 -2.70 0.76 -20.83
CA ASP A 114 -3.14 1.71 -21.84
C ASP A 114 -1.96 2.24 -22.70
N HIS A 115 -0.78 2.43 -22.08
CA HIS A 115 0.39 3.05 -22.71
C HIS A 115 1.49 2.02 -23.06
N PHE A 116 1.15 0.73 -23.08
CA PHE A 116 2.13 -0.35 -23.26
C PHE A 116 2.97 -0.23 -24.54
N ALA A 117 2.44 0.38 -25.61
CA ALA A 117 3.11 0.50 -26.90
C ALA A 117 4.14 1.65 -26.94
N GLU A 118 4.10 2.57 -25.97
CA GLU A 118 4.95 3.77 -25.94
C GLU A 118 6.33 3.48 -25.33
N GLU A 119 7.30 4.36 -25.62
CA GLU A 119 8.58 4.32 -24.92
C GLU A 119 8.41 4.80 -23.47
N VAL A 120 8.80 3.94 -22.52
CA VAL A 120 8.61 4.20 -21.08
C VAL A 120 9.94 4.60 -20.46
N CYS A 121 10.02 5.82 -19.93
CA CYS A 121 11.07 6.26 -19.01
C CYS A 121 10.61 5.97 -17.57
N TRP A 122 11.24 4.98 -16.93
CA TRP A 122 10.82 4.53 -15.60
C TRP A 122 11.00 5.59 -14.51
N GLU A 123 11.98 6.49 -14.66
CA GLU A 123 12.18 7.65 -13.79
C GLU A 123 11.00 8.60 -13.85
N ALA A 124 10.58 8.99 -15.06
CA ALA A 124 9.45 9.89 -15.27
C ALA A 124 8.12 9.27 -14.82
N VAL A 125 7.91 7.98 -15.10
CA VAL A 125 6.71 7.27 -14.63
C VAL A 125 6.70 7.18 -13.10
N ALA A 126 7.84 6.90 -12.46
CA ALA A 126 7.90 6.89 -11.01
C ALA A 126 7.50 8.25 -10.42
N GLU A 127 8.03 9.34 -10.98
CA GLU A 127 7.68 10.70 -10.58
C GLU A 127 6.20 11.01 -10.78
N GLN A 128 5.63 10.66 -11.94
CA GLN A 128 4.21 10.85 -12.26
C GLN A 128 3.28 10.22 -11.22
N PHE A 129 3.61 9.02 -10.73
CA PHE A 129 2.81 8.33 -9.71
C PHE A 129 3.27 8.62 -8.27
N SER A 130 4.14 9.61 -8.06
CA SER A 130 4.69 9.98 -6.76
C SER A 130 5.30 8.77 -6.01
N LEU A 131 6.09 7.97 -6.74
CA LEU A 131 6.86 6.84 -6.28
C LEU A 131 8.35 7.11 -6.51
N SER A 132 9.22 6.63 -5.62
CA SER A 132 10.64 6.56 -5.98
C SER A 132 10.88 5.37 -6.92
N LEU A 133 11.83 5.49 -7.84
CA LEU A 133 12.19 4.41 -8.79
C LEU A 133 12.48 3.08 -8.06
N ARG A 134 13.20 3.14 -6.94
CA ARG A 134 13.47 1.98 -6.08
C ARG A 134 12.19 1.34 -5.54
N THR A 135 11.21 2.15 -5.15
CA THR A 135 9.92 1.66 -4.61
C THR A 135 9.09 1.03 -5.70
N LEU A 136 8.98 1.66 -6.87
CA LEU A 136 8.32 1.11 -8.06
C LEU A 136 8.92 -0.26 -8.41
N HIS A 137 10.24 -0.35 -8.57
CA HIS A 137 10.92 -1.60 -8.91
C HIS A 137 10.66 -2.71 -7.88
N ARG A 138 10.78 -2.37 -6.59
CA ARG A 138 10.57 -3.34 -5.51
C ARG A 138 9.12 -3.83 -5.49
N GLN A 139 8.15 -2.92 -5.49
CA GLN A 139 6.75 -3.28 -5.36
C GLN A 139 6.22 -3.99 -6.60
N LEU A 140 6.56 -3.53 -7.81
CA LEU A 140 6.15 -4.20 -9.04
C LEU A 140 6.68 -5.64 -9.08
N LYS A 141 7.93 -5.86 -8.64
CA LYS A 141 8.50 -7.21 -8.51
C LYS A 141 7.81 -8.05 -7.43
N GLN A 142 7.42 -7.45 -6.31
CA GLN A 142 6.68 -8.15 -5.25
C GLN A 142 5.28 -8.57 -5.71
N HIS A 143 4.58 -7.70 -6.45
CA HIS A 143 3.21 -7.95 -6.93
C HIS A 143 3.17 -8.90 -8.13
N THR A 144 4.09 -8.76 -9.08
CA THR A 144 4.04 -9.51 -10.36
C THR A 144 5.08 -10.62 -10.47
N GLY A 145 6.08 -10.65 -9.60
CA GLY A 145 7.27 -11.51 -9.73
C GLY A 145 8.27 -11.06 -10.82
N LEU A 146 7.97 -9.98 -11.56
CA LEU A 146 8.75 -9.53 -12.72
C LEU A 146 9.42 -8.17 -12.46
N THR A 147 10.52 -7.90 -13.17
CA THR A 147 11.06 -6.53 -13.22
C THR A 147 10.14 -5.64 -14.06
N PRO A 148 10.13 -4.30 -13.88
CA PRO A 148 9.26 -3.39 -14.63
C PRO A 148 9.36 -3.58 -16.15
N GLN A 149 10.58 -3.65 -16.69
CA GLN A 149 10.79 -3.90 -18.11
C GLN A 149 10.25 -5.26 -18.58
N ARG A 150 10.37 -6.31 -17.75
CA ARG A 150 9.84 -7.64 -18.11
C ARG A 150 8.32 -7.66 -18.08
N TYR A 151 7.71 -6.95 -17.13
CA TYR A 151 6.25 -6.82 -17.06
C TYR A 151 5.71 -6.05 -18.27
N LEU A 152 6.30 -4.90 -18.62
CA LEU A 152 5.94 -4.15 -19.83
C LEU A 152 6.06 -5.02 -21.09
N ASN A 153 7.19 -5.72 -21.26
CA ASN A 153 7.36 -6.63 -22.40
C ASN A 153 6.29 -7.73 -22.41
N ARG A 154 5.90 -8.28 -21.26
CA ARG A 154 4.85 -9.29 -21.19
C ARG A 154 3.48 -8.72 -21.60
N LEU A 155 3.13 -7.51 -21.17
CA LEU A 155 1.92 -6.83 -21.65
C LEU A 155 1.92 -6.68 -23.17
N ARG A 156 3.02 -6.18 -23.74
CA ARG A 156 3.21 -6.05 -25.19
C ARG A 156 3.04 -7.39 -25.92
N LEU A 157 3.62 -8.46 -25.39
CA LEU A 157 3.51 -9.81 -25.95
C LEU A 157 2.08 -10.38 -25.90
N ILE A 158 1.36 -10.13 -24.80
CA ILE A 158 -0.05 -10.54 -24.65
C ILE A 158 -0.92 -9.82 -25.70
N LYS A 159 -0.75 -8.50 -25.86
CA LYS A 159 -1.47 -7.71 -26.88
C LYS A 159 -1.09 -8.17 -28.29
N ALA A 160 0.19 -8.45 -28.55
CA ALA A 160 0.63 -9.01 -29.83
C ALA A 160 0.00 -10.36 -30.13
N ARG A 161 -0.12 -11.26 -29.14
CA ARG A 161 -0.79 -12.56 -29.29
C ARG A 161 -2.25 -12.39 -29.68
N HIS A 162 -2.94 -11.42 -29.08
CA HIS A 162 -4.31 -11.08 -29.46
C HIS A 162 -4.38 -10.61 -30.91
N LEU A 163 -3.53 -9.66 -31.34
CA LEU A 163 -3.51 -9.18 -32.72
C LEU A 163 -3.15 -10.26 -33.74
N LEU A 164 -2.25 -11.18 -33.40
CA LEU A 164 -1.87 -12.30 -34.28
C LEU A 164 -3.04 -13.23 -34.60
N ARG A 165 -4.00 -13.37 -33.67
CA ARG A 165 -5.20 -14.21 -33.80
C ARG A 165 -6.38 -13.50 -34.45
N HIS A 166 -6.49 -12.19 -34.30
CA HIS A 166 -7.70 -11.44 -34.68
C HIS A 166 -7.47 -10.37 -35.75
N SER A 167 -6.27 -10.31 -36.36
CA SER A 167 -5.96 -9.36 -37.43
C SER A 167 -5.02 -9.95 -38.49
N ASP A 168 -5.08 -9.37 -39.69
CA ASP A 168 -4.26 -9.74 -40.86
C ASP A 168 -2.92 -8.97 -40.94
N HIS A 169 -2.63 -8.09 -39.98
CA HIS A 169 -1.39 -7.32 -39.94
C HIS A 169 -0.15 -8.22 -39.98
N SER A 170 0.90 -7.84 -40.69
CA SER A 170 2.12 -8.66 -40.73
C SER A 170 2.74 -8.81 -39.33
N VAL A 171 3.52 -9.88 -39.10
CA VAL A 171 4.22 -10.10 -37.81
C VAL A 171 5.09 -8.88 -37.45
N THR A 172 5.75 -8.31 -38.44
CA THR A 172 6.59 -7.12 -38.29
C THR A 172 5.76 -5.89 -37.92
N GLU A 173 4.62 -5.68 -38.57
CA GLU A 173 3.73 -4.57 -38.23
C GLU A 173 3.17 -4.70 -36.81
N ILE A 174 2.78 -5.92 -36.39
CA ILE A 174 2.31 -6.17 -35.02
C ILE A 174 3.41 -5.90 -33.99
N ALA A 175 4.66 -6.27 -34.27
CA ALA A 175 5.79 -6.00 -33.39
C ALA A 175 5.92 -4.49 -33.13
N TYR A 176 5.92 -3.67 -34.20
CA TYR A 176 6.01 -2.22 -34.08
C TYR A 176 4.79 -1.61 -33.40
N ARG A 177 3.58 -2.05 -33.72
CA ARG A 177 2.34 -1.60 -33.04
C ARG A 177 2.32 -1.91 -31.55
N CYS A 178 3.01 -2.96 -31.12
CA CYS A 178 3.15 -3.31 -29.71
C CYS A 178 4.37 -2.68 -29.04
N GLY A 179 5.03 -1.70 -29.67
CA GLY A 179 6.15 -0.96 -29.06
C GLY A 179 7.51 -1.65 -29.11
N PHE A 180 7.68 -2.69 -29.95
CA PHE A 180 9.00 -3.27 -30.20
C PHE A 180 9.70 -2.53 -31.34
N GLY A 181 10.95 -2.09 -31.12
CA GLY A 181 11.78 -1.48 -32.17
C GLY A 181 12.39 -2.47 -33.15
N ASP A 182 12.34 -3.78 -32.85
CA ASP A 182 12.95 -4.83 -33.67
C ASP A 182 12.06 -6.08 -33.71
N SER A 183 11.69 -6.50 -34.93
CA SER A 183 10.81 -7.66 -35.17
C SER A 183 11.47 -9.02 -34.85
N ASN A 184 12.80 -9.13 -34.95
CA ASN A 184 13.55 -10.35 -34.62
C ASN A 184 13.66 -10.51 -33.09
N HIS A 185 13.94 -9.42 -32.39
CA HIS A 185 13.93 -9.36 -30.93
C HIS A 185 12.55 -9.71 -30.37
N PHE A 186 11.50 -9.11 -30.95
CA PHE A 186 10.11 -9.47 -30.66
C PHE A 186 9.86 -10.98 -30.82
N SER A 187 10.23 -11.55 -31.98
CA SER A 187 9.98 -12.97 -32.26
C SER A 187 10.70 -13.90 -31.29
N THR A 188 11.92 -13.53 -30.89
CA THR A 188 12.72 -14.27 -29.90
C THR A 188 12.06 -14.23 -28.52
N LEU A 189 11.65 -13.05 -28.06
CA LEU A 189 10.95 -12.88 -26.78
C LEU A 189 9.59 -13.59 -26.77
N PHE A 190 8.84 -13.48 -27.87
CA PHE A 190 7.52 -14.10 -28.01
C PHE A 190 7.61 -15.63 -27.90
N ARG A 191 8.56 -16.25 -28.61
CA ARG A 191 8.80 -17.70 -28.52
C ARG A 191 9.24 -18.11 -27.12
N ARG A 192 10.02 -17.28 -26.42
CA ARG A 192 10.43 -17.57 -25.04
C ARG A 192 9.27 -17.50 -24.04
N GLU A 193 8.32 -16.60 -24.24
CA GLU A 193 7.19 -16.42 -23.31
C GLU A 193 6.08 -17.45 -23.55
N PHE A 194 5.80 -17.80 -24.81
CA PHE A 194 4.65 -18.65 -25.17
C PHE A 194 5.02 -20.01 -25.76
N ASN A 195 6.30 -20.33 -25.90
CA ASN A 195 6.83 -21.55 -26.56
C ASN A 195 6.48 -21.71 -28.04
N TRP A 196 5.67 -20.83 -28.61
CA TRP A 196 5.26 -20.80 -30.02
C TRP A 196 5.81 -19.57 -30.72
N SER A 197 6.13 -19.66 -32.02
CA SER A 197 6.49 -18.47 -32.78
C SER A 197 5.24 -17.63 -33.11
N PRO A 198 5.39 -16.31 -33.38
CA PRO A 198 4.27 -15.49 -33.85
C PRO A 198 3.54 -16.08 -35.07
N ARG A 199 4.27 -16.73 -35.98
CA ARG A 199 3.70 -17.40 -37.15
C ARG A 199 2.88 -18.63 -36.77
N ASP A 200 3.33 -19.41 -35.78
CA ASP A 200 2.60 -20.59 -35.31
C ASP A 200 1.25 -20.20 -34.69
N ILE A 201 1.22 -19.14 -33.88
CA ILE A 201 -0.02 -18.58 -33.32
C ILE A 201 -0.99 -18.16 -34.42
N ARG A 202 -0.50 -17.48 -35.46
CA ARG A 202 -1.33 -17.07 -36.60
C ARG A 202 -1.92 -18.26 -37.36
N GLN A 203 -1.17 -19.34 -37.47
CA GLN A 203 -1.64 -20.57 -38.10
C GLN A 203 -2.53 -21.42 -37.18
N GLY A 204 -2.87 -20.91 -35.99
CA GLY A 204 -3.73 -21.61 -35.02
C GLY A 204 -3.08 -22.84 -34.39
N ARG A 205 -1.75 -22.99 -34.47
CA ARG A 205 -1.04 -24.19 -34.01
C ARG A 205 -1.04 -24.35 -32.48
N ASP A 206 -1.30 -23.27 -31.74
CA ASP A 206 -1.38 -23.30 -30.28
C ASP A 206 -2.75 -23.73 -29.74
N ALA A 207 -3.79 -23.79 -30.59
CA ALA A 207 -5.13 -24.24 -30.20
C ALA A 207 -5.27 -25.77 -30.08
N ILE A 208 -4.24 -26.53 -30.48
CA ILE A 208 -4.27 -28.01 -30.48
C ILE A 208 -3.93 -28.60 -29.11
N ILE A 209 -3.45 -27.80 -28.15
CA ILE A 209 -2.96 -28.26 -26.83
C ILE A 209 -3.58 -27.45 -25.67
N GLN A 210 -4.84 -27.00 -25.80
CA GLN A 210 -5.59 -26.43 -24.65
C GLN A 210 -6.62 -27.42 -24.13
#